data_AF-A0AAC9S8H1-F1
#
_entry.id   AF-A0AAC9S8H1-F1
#
_cell.length_a   1.000
_cell.length_b   1.000
_cell.length_c   1.000
_cell.angle_alpha   90.00
_cell.angle_beta   90.00
_cell.angle_gamma   90.00
#
_symmetry.space_group_name_H-M   'P 1'
#
loop_
_entity.id
_entity.type
_entity.pdbx_description
1 polymer ?
#
loop_
_entity_poly.entity_id
_entity_poly.type
_entity_poly.pdbx_seq_one_letter_code
_entity_poly.pdbx_strand_id
1 'polypeptide(L)' 'MLGLLALLGIGLAVQIGPEFTNCNIKGNISYNTAERIYHVPDQEYYSETRISLLRGERWFCSEEAARAAGWRKARR' A
#
# COMPACT_ATOMS: atom_id res chain seq x y z
N MET A 1 -20.53 -24.17 14.55
CA MET A 1 -21.12 -22.83 14.31
C MET A 1 -20.14 -21.70 14.67
N LEU A 2 -18.87 -21.81 14.25
CA LEU A 2 -17.77 -20.86 14.57
C LEU A 2 -16.83 -20.66 13.37
N GLY A 3 -17.30 -20.94 12.14
CA GLY A 3 -16.49 -20.93 10.92
C GLY A 3 -16.76 -19.77 9.95
N LEU A 4 -17.59 -18.78 10.34
CA LEU A 4 -18.06 -17.74 9.42
C LEU A 4 -17.56 -16.31 9.72
N LEU A 5 -16.79 -16.10 10.80
CA LEU A 5 -16.30 -14.77 11.18
C LEU A 5 -14.85 -14.45 10.75
N ALA A 6 -14.10 -15.44 10.25
CA ALA A 6 -12.70 -15.22 9.84
C ALA A 6 -12.52 -14.82 8.37
N LEU A 7 -13.59 -14.83 7.55
CA LEU A 7 -13.52 -14.43 6.13
C LEU A 7 -13.73 -12.93 5.90
N LEU A 8 -14.19 -12.18 6.90
CA LEU A 8 -14.42 -10.74 6.78
C LEU A 8 -13.21 -9.90 7.24
N GLY A 9 -12.23 -10.49 7.93
CA GLY A 9 -11.12 -9.72 8.53
C GLY A 9 -9.92 -9.43 7.61
N ILE A 10 -9.64 -10.31 6.64
CA ILE A 10 -8.37 -10.25 5.88
C ILE A 10 -8.54 -9.58 4.50
N GLY A 11 -9.72 -9.69 3.89
CA GLY A 11 -10.00 -9.08 2.58
C GLY A 11 -10.28 -7.58 2.61
N LEU A 12 -10.73 -7.05 3.74
CA LEU A 12 -11.16 -5.65 3.84
C LEU A 12 -9.99 -4.67 4.04
N ALA A 13 -8.91 -5.03 4.75
CA ALA A 13 -7.86 -4.07 5.13
C ALA A 13 -6.96 -3.57 3.97
N VAL A 14 -7.11 -4.10 2.75
CA VAL A 14 -6.15 -3.87 1.65
C VAL A 14 -6.53 -2.68 0.76
N GLN A 15 -7.81 -2.27 0.74
CA GLN A 15 -8.33 -1.26 -0.21
C GLN A 15 -8.77 0.06 0.45
N ILE A 16 -8.95 0.09 1.77
CA ILE A 16 -9.52 1.23 2.53
C ILE A 16 -8.50 2.27 3.00
N GLY A 17 -7.21 2.07 2.76
CA GLY A 17 -6.18 3.04 3.19
C GLY A 17 -6.44 4.50 2.78
N PRO A 18 -6.72 4.83 1.51
CA PRO A 18 -6.94 6.23 1.12
C PRO A 18 -8.24 6.79 1.70
N GLU A 19 -9.30 5.99 1.82
CA GLU A 19 -10.58 6.41 2.41
C GLU A 19 -10.48 6.72 3.91
N PHE A 20 -9.56 6.05 4.62
CA PHE A 20 -9.39 6.23 6.07
C PHE A 20 -8.27 7.21 6.44
N THR A 21 -7.24 7.36 5.60
CA THR A 21 -6.07 8.21 5.90
C THR A 21 -6.02 9.50 5.11
N ASN A 22 -6.87 9.63 4.07
CA ASN A 22 -6.80 10.69 3.06
C ASN A 22 -5.42 10.79 2.37
N CYS A 23 -4.59 9.74 2.51
CA CYS A 23 -3.28 9.62 1.88
C CYS A 23 -3.40 8.69 0.66
N ASN A 24 -3.08 9.20 -0.53
CA ASN A 24 -3.25 8.49 -1.81
C ASN A 24 -1.94 7.99 -2.43
N ILE A 25 -0.80 8.04 -1.74
CA ILE A 25 0.45 7.48 -2.25
C ILE A 25 0.64 6.10 -1.64
N LYS A 26 0.69 5.07 -2.48
CA LYS A 26 0.80 3.67 -2.07
C LYS A 26 2.26 3.24 -1.97
N GLY A 27 2.75 2.92 -0.78
CA GLY A 27 4.07 2.32 -0.58
C GLY A 27 4.01 0.80 -0.42
N ASN A 28 4.41 0.04 -1.45
CA ASN A 28 4.61 -1.42 -1.38
C ASN A 28 6.09 -1.86 -1.32
N ILE A 29 6.32 -3.05 -0.76
CA ILE A 29 7.62 -3.70 -0.71
C ILE A 29 7.63 -4.82 -1.75
N SER A 30 8.55 -4.72 -2.71
CA SER A 30 8.73 -5.73 -3.75
C SER A 30 9.03 -7.09 -3.11
N TYR A 31 8.23 -8.10 -3.44
CA TYR A 31 8.42 -9.46 -2.91
C TYR A 31 9.79 -10.04 -3.31
N ASN A 32 10.23 -9.76 -4.53
CA ASN A 32 11.46 -10.36 -5.08
C ASN A 32 12.73 -9.61 -4.66
N THR A 33 12.67 -8.28 -4.53
CA THR A 33 13.85 -7.44 -4.31
C THR A 33 13.91 -6.78 -2.94
N ALA A 34 12.85 -6.91 -2.13
CA ALA A 34 12.65 -6.21 -0.86
C ALA A 34 12.74 -4.68 -0.97
N GLU A 35 12.68 -4.13 -2.19
CA GLU A 35 12.73 -2.69 -2.42
C GLU A 35 11.44 -2.01 -1.95
N ARG A 36 11.60 -0.85 -1.32
CA ARG A 36 10.51 0.04 -0.91
C ARG A 36 10.15 0.97 -2.06
N ILE A 37 8.98 0.75 -2.66
CA ILE A 37 8.53 1.45 -3.85
C ILE A 37 7.24 2.19 -3.53
N TYR A 38 7.18 3.48 -3.87
CA TYR A 38 5.95 4.25 -3.75
C TYR A 38 5.34 4.53 -5.12
N HIS A 39 4.01 4.44 -5.18
CA HIS A 39 3.19 4.68 -6.35
C HIS A 39 2.26 5.86 -6.09
N VAL A 40 2.20 6.80 -7.03
CA VAL A 40 1.30 7.96 -6.99
C VAL A 40 0.07 7.71 -7.89
N PRO A 41 -1.04 8.43 -7.69
CA PRO A 41 -2.14 8.43 -8.65
C PRO A 41 -1.64 8.69 -10.08
N ASP A 42 -2.34 8.14 -11.08
CA ASP A 42 -2.01 8.23 -12.51
C ASP A 42 -0.81 7.40 -13.02
N GLN A 43 -0.16 6.63 -12.14
CA GLN A 43 0.82 5.61 -12.57
C GLN A 43 0.13 4.33 -13.07
N GLU A 44 0.79 3.65 -14.01
CA GLU A 44 0.29 2.46 -14.72
C GLU A 44 -0.14 1.38 -13.72
N TYR A 45 0.72 1.09 -12.74
CA TYR A 45 0.48 0.04 -11.74
C TYR A 45 -0.11 0.55 -10.43
N TYR A 46 -0.56 1.82 -10.37
CA TYR A 46 -1.13 2.37 -9.14
C TYR A 46 -2.39 1.61 -8.72
N SER A 47 -3.28 1.33 -9.68
CA SER A 47 -4.55 0.65 -9.44
C SER A 47 -4.36 -0.82 -9.04
N GLU A 48 -3.32 -1.48 -9.54
CA GLU A 48 -2.96 -2.87 -9.25
C GLU A 48 -2.21 -3.02 -7.92
N THR A 49 -1.43 -2.01 -7.54
CA THR A 49 -0.67 -2.03 -6.29
C THR A 49 -1.62 -2.13 -5.09
N ARG A 50 -1.42 -3.20 -4.32
CA ARG A 50 -2.13 -3.52 -3.07
C ARG A 50 -1.17 -3.33 -1.90
N ILE A 51 -1.68 -2.75 -0.80
CA ILE A 51 -0.89 -2.48 0.40
C ILE A 51 -1.23 -3.49 1.48
N SER A 52 -0.20 -4.11 2.04
CA SER A 52 -0.26 -5.04 3.15
C SER A 52 0.46 -4.46 4.36
N LEU A 53 -0.32 -3.95 5.32
CA LEU A 53 0.20 -3.41 6.58
C LEU A 53 1.04 -4.45 7.34
N LEU A 54 0.70 -5.75 7.22
CA LEU A 54 1.43 -6.85 7.83
C LEU A 54 2.87 -6.99 7.32
N ARG A 55 3.14 -6.56 6.08
CA ARG A 55 4.48 -6.55 5.49
C ARG A 55 5.24 -5.24 5.76
N GLY A 56 4.65 -4.31 6.51
CA GLY A 56 5.22 -2.98 6.72
C GLY A 56 5.01 -2.02 5.55
N GLU A 57 4.15 -2.39 4.59
CA GLU A 57 3.68 -1.51 3.53
C GLU A 57 2.69 -0.49 4.10
N ARG A 58 2.60 0.70 3.49
CA ARG A 58 1.78 1.79 4.03
C ARG A 58 1.43 2.85 2.99
N TRP A 59 0.52 3.74 3.35
CA TRP A 59 0.20 4.93 2.57
C TRP A 59 1.02 6.14 3.03
N PHE A 60 1.28 7.05 2.11
CA PHE A 60 1.91 8.35 2.34
C PHE A 60 1.02 9.47 1.83
N CYS A 61 1.03 10.61 2.52
CA CYS A 61 0.30 11.80 2.10
C CYS A 61 1.12 12.71 1.17
N SER A 62 2.44 12.50 1.05
CA SER A 62 3.29 13.24 0.11
C SER A 62 4.49 12.40 -0.38
N GLU A 63 5.01 12.74 -1.57
CA GLU A 63 6.19 12.06 -2.13
C GLU A 63 7.43 12.32 -1.28
N GLU A 64 7.52 13.49 -0.64
CA GLU A 64 8.60 13.85 0.27
C GLU A 64 8.63 12.93 1.48
N ALA A 65 7.45 12.65 2.07
CA ALA A 65 7.36 11.74 3.22
C ALA A 65 7.76 10.30 2.83
N ALA A 66 7.38 9.85 1.64
CA ALA A 66 7.81 8.56 1.11
C ALA A 66 9.34 8.50 0.95
N ARG A 67 9.92 9.51 0.28
CA ARG A 67 11.37 9.62 0.09
C ARG A 67 12.13 9.69 1.42
N ALA A 68 11.68 10.53 2.35
CA ALA A 68 12.29 10.66 3.68
C ALA A 68 12.25 9.34 4.46
N ALA A 69 11.22 8.52 4.24
CA ALA A 69 11.11 7.21 4.86
C ALA A 69 11.89 6.09 4.12
N GLY A 70 12.70 6.45 3.12
CA GLY A 70 13.55 5.54 2.37
C GLY A 70 12.86 4.79 1.22
N TRP A 71 11.80 5.37 0.66
CA TRP A 71 11.06 4.78 -0.47
C TRP A 71 11.43 5.46 -1.78
N ARG A 72 11.59 4.67 -2.85
CA ARG A 72 11.84 5.19 -4.19
C ARG A 72 10.57 5.25 -5.03
N LYS A 73 10.49 6.18 -5.98
CA LYS A 73 9.34 6.28 -6.90
C LYS A 73 9.27 5.05 -7.79
N ALA A 74 8.05 4.57 -8.08
CA ALA A 74 7.81 3.60 -9.12
C ALA A 74 8.21 4.17 -10.49
N ARG A 75 8.74 3.32 -11.36
CA ARG A 75 9.19 3.71 -12.70
C ARG A 75 8.03 3.79 -13.71
N ARG A 76 6.92 3.13 -13.41
CA ARG A 76 5.72 2.99 -14.24
C ARG A 76 4.50 3.06 -13.34
#